data_AF-A0A954K7W0-F1
#
_entry.id   AF-A0A954K7W0-F1
#
_cell.length_a   1.000
_cell.length_b   1.000
_cell.length_c   1.000
_cell.angle_alpha   90.00
_cell.angle_beta   90.00
_cell.angle_gamma   90.00
#
_symmetry.space_group_name_H-M   'P 1'
#
loop_
_entity.id
_entity.type
_entity.pdbx_description
1 polymer ?
#
loop_
_entity_poly.entity_id
_entity_poly.type
_entity_poly.pdbx_seq_one_letter_code
_entity_poly.pdbx_strand_id
1 'polypeptide(L)'
;MSGVLNERACLLTEQLLARAGELKVIPHALQNGAIVVDCGIETPAGLQAGLLLARICMADLCDIQLIPGELEALPLPYLQVQTDHAVEACLLSQYAGWKIDVNKFFAMGSGPMRAAAEVEDLYRVLAFGES
;
A
#
# COMPACT_ATOMS: atom_id res chain seq x y z
N MET A 1 13.12 11.77 11.92
CA MET A 1 12.37 10.76 11.16
C MET A 1 12.10 11.35 9.79
N SER A 2 12.51 10.67 8.72
CA SER A 2 12.38 11.20 7.35
C SER A 2 10.91 11.13 6.92
N GLY A 3 10.26 12.28 6.76
CA GLY A 3 8.91 12.41 6.19
C GLY A 3 8.93 12.21 4.67
N VAL A 4 9.24 10.99 4.23
CA VAL A 4 9.34 10.63 2.80
C VAL A 4 8.54 9.37 2.48
N LEU A 5 7.57 8.98 3.31
CA LEU A 5 6.81 7.75 3.12
C LEU A 5 6.00 7.82 1.82
N ASN A 6 5.39 8.98 1.54
CA ASN A 6 4.62 9.23 0.33
C ASN A 6 5.52 9.30 -0.92
N GLU A 7 6.69 9.95 -0.83
CA GLU A 7 7.64 10.01 -1.94
C GLU A 7 8.10 8.61 -2.37
N ARG A 8 8.46 7.75 -1.39
CA ARG A 8 8.87 6.36 -1.64
C ARG A 8 7.76 5.54 -2.29
N ALA A 9 6.54 5.65 -1.79
CA ALA A 9 5.39 4.97 -2.37
C ALA A 9 5.02 5.51 -3.75
N CYS A 10 5.23 6.80 -4.01
CA CYS A 10 5.00 7.42 -5.32
C CYS A 10 5.89 6.78 -6.39
N LEU A 11 7.19 6.61 -6.11
CA LEU A 11 8.14 5.96 -7.03
C LEU A 11 7.70 4.53 -7.42
N LEU A 12 7.17 3.75 -6.47
CA LEU A 12 6.62 2.42 -6.74
C LEU A 12 5.30 2.49 -7.52
N THR A 13 4.48 3.50 -7.27
CA THR A 13 3.21 3.71 -7.98
C THR A 13 3.47 4.07 -9.44
N GLU A 14 4.50 4.88 -9.73
CA GLU A 14 4.94 5.16 -11.10
C GLU A 14 5.41 3.88 -11.82
N GLN A 15 6.15 3.01 -11.13
CA GLN A 15 6.54 1.69 -11.67
C GLN A 15 5.31 0.81 -11.94
N LEU A 16 4.31 0.84 -11.05
CA LEU A 16 3.05 0.11 -11.22
C LEU A 16 2.32 0.59 -12.47
N LEU A 17 2.21 1.91 -12.66
CA LEU A 17 1.57 2.52 -13.83
C LEU A 17 2.31 2.16 -15.13
N ALA A 18 3.65 2.23 -15.12
CA ALA A 18 4.47 1.87 -16.27
C ALA A 18 4.33 0.38 -16.66
N ARG A 19 3.98 -0.48 -15.70
CA ARG A 19 3.83 -1.94 -15.88
C ARG A 19 2.37 -2.40 -15.82
N ALA A 20 1.40 -1.49 -15.94
CA ALA A 20 -0.01 -1.80 -15.69
C ALA A 20 -0.53 -3.00 -16.50
N GLY A 21 -0.17 -3.10 -17.78
CA GLY A 21 -0.54 -4.22 -18.65
C GLY A 21 0.07 -5.56 -18.23
N GLU A 22 1.33 -5.57 -17.79
CA GLU A 22 2.01 -6.78 -17.28
C GLU A 22 1.38 -7.25 -15.97
N LEU A 23 1.07 -6.30 -15.09
CA LEU A 23 0.48 -6.53 -13.77
C LEU A 23 -1.02 -6.82 -13.83
N LYS A 24 -1.65 -6.68 -15.01
CA LYS A 24 -3.09 -6.84 -15.24
C LYS A 24 -3.93 -5.94 -14.34
N VAL A 25 -3.50 -4.68 -14.18
CA VAL A 25 -4.22 -3.63 -13.45
C VAL A 25 -4.66 -2.54 -14.42
N ILE A 26 -5.71 -1.79 -14.08
CA ILE A 26 -6.25 -0.75 -14.96
C ILE A 26 -6.20 0.61 -14.26
N PRO A 27 -5.42 1.58 -14.78
CA PRO A 27 -5.46 2.95 -14.29
C PRO A 27 -6.64 3.72 -14.90
N HIS A 28 -7.34 4.46 -14.06
CA HIS A 28 -8.45 5.35 -14.41
C HIS A 28 -8.08 6.79 -13.99
N ALA A 29 -7.90 7.67 -14.97
CA ALA A 29 -7.73 9.10 -14.70
C ALA A 29 -9.09 9.74 -14.43
N LEU A 30 -9.21 10.43 -13.30
CA LEU A 30 -10.41 11.15 -12.91
C LEU A 30 -10.35 12.61 -13.37
N GLN A 31 -11.50 13.27 -13.44
CA GLN A 31 -11.60 14.66 -13.90
C GLN A 31 -10.85 15.67 -13.01
N ASN A 32 -10.65 15.34 -11.74
CA ASN A 32 -9.90 16.16 -10.78
C ASN A 32 -8.39 15.91 -10.81
N GLY A 33 -7.88 15.11 -11.76
CA GLY A 33 -6.46 14.77 -11.89
C GLY A 33 -5.98 13.60 -11.03
N ALA A 34 -6.83 13.06 -10.15
CA ALA A 34 -6.49 11.84 -9.41
C ALA A 34 -6.45 10.63 -10.35
N ILE A 35 -5.60 9.66 -10.02
CA ILE A 35 -5.51 8.37 -10.73
C ILE A 35 -5.95 7.28 -9.76
N VAL A 36 -6.96 6.51 -10.16
CA VAL A 36 -7.39 5.30 -9.45
C VAL A 36 -6.86 4.10 -10.21
N VAL A 37 -6.10 3.23 -9.55
CA VAL A 37 -5.63 1.99 -10.19
C VAL A 37 -6.43 0.82 -9.65
N ASP A 38 -7.19 0.16 -10.52
CA ASP A 38 -7.93 -1.05 -10.18
C ASP A 38 -6.99 -2.26 -10.15
N CYS A 39 -6.72 -2.72 -8.92
CA CYS A 39 -5.88 -3.87 -8.61
C CYS A 39 -6.67 -5.14 -8.24
N GLY A 40 -7.98 -5.23 -8.52
CA GLY A 40 -8.72 -6.48 -8.28
C GLY A 40 -10.26 -6.43 -8.28
N ILE A 41 -10.89 -5.33 -8.68
CA ILE A 41 -12.35 -5.20 -8.75
C ILE A 41 -12.87 -5.72 -10.09
N GLU A 42 -12.47 -5.10 -11.19
CA GLU A 42 -12.79 -5.51 -12.57
C GLU A 42 -11.59 -6.19 -13.25
N THR A 43 -10.43 -6.20 -12.58
CA THR A 43 -9.20 -6.80 -13.08
C THR A 43 -8.85 -8.09 -12.34
N PRO A 44 -8.25 -9.08 -13.03
CA PRO A 44 -7.75 -10.28 -12.37
C PRO A 44 -6.48 -10.02 -11.54
N ALA A 45 -5.75 -8.93 -11.83
CA ALA A 45 -4.45 -8.61 -11.24
C ALA A 45 -3.51 -9.85 -11.17
N GLY A 46 -2.69 -9.95 -10.12
CA GLY A 46 -1.86 -11.11 -9.87
C GLY A 46 -0.90 -10.92 -8.70
N LEU A 47 -0.11 -11.96 -8.42
CA LEU A 47 0.84 -11.97 -7.30
C LEU A 47 1.83 -10.78 -7.34
N GLN A 48 2.34 -10.44 -8.53
CA GLN A 48 3.28 -9.32 -8.68
C GLN A 48 2.61 -7.96 -8.43
N ALA A 49 1.34 -7.80 -8.82
CA ALA A 49 0.56 -6.59 -8.50
C ALA A 49 0.32 -6.48 -6.99
N GLY A 50 -0.02 -7.59 -6.34
CA GLY A 50 -0.18 -7.66 -4.89
C GLY A 50 1.11 -7.37 -4.11
N LEU A 51 2.26 -7.91 -4.56
CA LEU A 51 3.56 -7.61 -3.96
C LEU A 51 3.93 -6.13 -4.08
N LEU A 52 3.70 -5.53 -5.25
CA LEU A 52 3.97 -4.11 -5.48
C LEU A 52 3.03 -3.23 -4.64
N LEU A 53 1.74 -3.57 -4.58
CA LEU A 53 0.76 -2.88 -3.74
C LEU A 53 1.10 -2.99 -2.25
N ALA A 54 1.54 -4.16 -1.78
CA ALA A 54 1.99 -4.33 -0.40
C ALA A 54 3.20 -3.43 -0.10
N ARG A 55 4.19 -3.37 -1.00
CA ARG A 55 5.34 -2.47 -0.86
C ARG A 55 4.93 -0.99 -0.85
N ILE A 56 4.00 -0.59 -1.72
CA ILE A 56 3.41 0.76 -1.72
C ILE A 56 2.78 1.07 -0.35
N CYS A 57 1.95 0.17 0.17
CA CYS A 57 1.31 0.33 1.48
C CYS A 57 2.34 0.43 2.61
N MET A 58 3.52 -0.19 2.48
CA MET A 58 4.59 -0.15 3.48
C MET A 58 5.67 0.91 3.16
N ALA A 59 5.38 1.86 2.27
CA ALA A 59 6.29 2.94 1.86
C ALA A 59 7.67 2.44 1.39
N ASP A 60 7.72 1.25 0.81
CA ASP A 60 8.95 0.54 0.42
C ASP A 60 9.96 0.33 1.54
N LEU A 61 9.53 0.34 2.81
CA LEU A 61 10.41 0.15 3.97
C LEU A 61 10.50 -1.32 4.41
N CYS A 62 10.04 -2.23 3.56
CA CYS A 62 10.04 -3.67 3.81
C CYS A 62 10.57 -4.42 2.60
N ASP A 63 11.35 -5.47 2.85
CA ASP A 63 11.52 -6.53 1.87
C ASP A 63 10.33 -7.48 1.96
N ILE A 64 9.65 -7.69 0.83
CA ILE A 64 8.43 -8.48 0.74
C ILE A 64 8.60 -9.46 -0.42
N GLN A 65 8.62 -10.75 -0.10
CA GLN A 65 8.83 -11.80 -1.08
C GLN A 65 7.91 -13.00 -0.85
N LEU A 66 7.62 -13.72 -1.94
CA LEU A 66 6.99 -15.03 -1.87
C LEU A 66 8.06 -16.09 -1.73
N ILE A 67 7.92 -16.93 -0.70
CA ILE A 67 8.79 -18.09 -0.47
C ILE A 67 7.96 -19.38 -0.55
N PRO A 68 8.56 -20.53 -0.89
CA PRO A 68 7.89 -21.81 -0.77
C PRO A 68 7.36 -22.04 0.65
N GLY A 69 6.13 -22.53 0.77
CA GLY A 69 5.48 -22.82 2.03
C GLY A 69 4.57 -24.05 1.94
N GLU A 70 4.07 -24.48 3.10
CA GLU A 70 3.18 -25.62 3.22
C GLU A 70 2.21 -25.43 4.38
N LEU A 71 0.92 -25.28 4.07
CA LEU A 71 -0.15 -25.15 5.06
C LEU A 71 -0.99 -26.42 5.04
N GLU A 72 -1.08 -27.13 6.17
CA GLU A 72 -1.87 -28.38 6.28
C GLU A 72 -1.53 -29.42 5.19
N ALA A 73 -0.24 -29.63 4.91
CA ALA A 73 0.27 -30.50 3.84
C ALA A 73 -0.06 -30.06 2.40
N LEU A 74 -0.64 -28.87 2.21
CA LEU A 74 -0.85 -28.27 0.89
C LEU A 74 0.33 -27.33 0.54
N PRO A 75 1.03 -27.54 -0.59
CA PRO A 75 2.09 -26.65 -1.02
C PRO A 75 1.49 -25.30 -1.46
N LEU A 76 1.76 -24.25 -0.69
CA LEU A 76 1.22 -22.91 -0.88
C LEU A 76 2.31 -21.88 -0.59
N PRO A 77 2.43 -20.80 -1.38
CA PRO A 77 3.46 -19.80 -1.13
C PRO A 77 3.17 -19.03 0.17
N TYR A 78 4.23 -18.73 0.91
CA TYR A 78 4.18 -17.82 2.05
C TYR A 78 4.64 -16.43 1.65
N LEU A 79 4.05 -15.41 2.27
CA LEU A 79 4.56 -14.05 2.19
C LEU A 79 5.54 -13.83 3.34
N GLN A 80 6.82 -13.63 3.02
CA GLN A 80 7.83 -13.22 3.98
C GLN A 80 7.97 -11.69 3.93
N VAL A 81 7.91 -11.06 5.10
CA VAL A 81 8.04 -9.60 5.27
C VAL A 81 9.14 -9.33 6.29
N GLN A 82 10.12 -8.52 5.92
CA GLN A 82 11.23 -8.13 6.79
C GLN A 82 11.39 -6.61 6.77
N THR A 83 11.57 -6.00 7.95
CA THR A 83 11.76 -4.55 8.08
C THR A 83 12.52 -4.19 9.35
N ASP A 84 13.42 -3.22 9.23
CA ASP A 84 14.08 -2.54 10.35
C ASP A 84 13.33 -1.24 10.76
N HIS A 85 12.22 -0.93 10.08
CA HIS A 85 11.43 0.29 10.22
C HIS A 85 9.98 -0.03 10.62
N ALA A 86 9.81 -0.89 11.63
CA ALA A 86 8.49 -1.45 11.97
C ALA A 86 7.43 -0.38 12.28
N VAL A 87 7.80 0.73 12.94
CA VAL A 87 6.84 1.80 13.27
C VAL A 87 6.42 2.54 12.00
N GLU A 88 7.37 2.97 11.18
CA GLU A 88 7.12 3.70 9.93
C GLU A 88 6.37 2.84 8.91
N ALA A 89 6.84 1.62 8.67
CA ALA A 89 6.30 0.73 7.67
C ALA A 89 4.92 0.20 8.07
N CYS A 90 4.74 -0.28 9.31
CA CYS A 90 3.52 -0.95 9.72
C CYS A 90 2.47 0.02 10.28
N LEU A 91 2.83 0.91 11.21
CA LEU A 91 1.86 1.77 11.89
C LEU A 91 1.57 3.07 11.11
N LEU A 92 2.64 3.78 10.72
CA LEU A 92 2.52 5.08 10.05
C LEU A 92 2.16 4.97 8.56
N SER A 93 2.26 3.77 7.97
CA SER A 93 1.93 3.51 6.57
C SER A 93 0.93 2.36 6.40
N GLN A 94 1.34 1.09 6.53
CA GLN A 94 0.54 -0.09 6.16
C GLN A 94 -0.83 -0.16 6.83
N TYR A 95 -0.91 0.21 8.11
CA TYR A 95 -2.10 0.04 8.93
C TYR A 95 -3.34 0.66 8.26
N ALA A 96 -4.45 -0.09 8.28
CA ALA A 96 -5.73 0.32 7.71
C ALA A 96 -6.51 1.18 8.72
N GLY A 97 -5.92 2.29 9.14
CA GLY A 97 -6.42 3.10 10.24
C GLY A 97 -7.40 4.21 9.85
N TRP A 98 -7.40 4.63 8.57
CA TRP A 98 -8.26 5.71 8.12
C TRP A 98 -9.60 5.17 7.60
N LYS A 99 -10.68 5.40 8.35
CA LYS A 99 -12.04 5.19 7.86
C LYS A 99 -12.43 6.25 6.83
N ILE A 100 -12.54 5.88 5.56
CA ILE A 100 -13.02 6.76 4.48
C ILE A 100 -14.52 6.53 4.32
N ASP A 101 -15.31 7.54 4.64
CA ASP A 101 -16.78 7.49 4.65
C ASP A 101 -17.32 8.72 3.91
N VAL A 102 -17.67 8.54 2.63
CA VAL A 102 -18.09 9.63 1.73
C VAL A 102 -19.34 9.23 0.98
N ASN A 103 -20.47 9.88 1.31
CA ASN A 103 -21.79 9.61 0.75
C ASN A 103 -22.21 8.13 0.92
N LYS A 104 -22.15 7.34 -0.15
CA LYS A 104 -22.48 5.90 -0.16
C LYS A 104 -21.23 5.01 -0.23
N PHE A 105 -20.05 5.61 -0.33
CA PHE A 105 -18.78 4.90 -0.42
C PHE A 105 -18.15 4.75 0.96
N PHE A 106 -17.69 3.54 1.25
CA PHE A 106 -17.01 3.19 2.49
C PHE A 106 -15.79 2.35 2.17
N ALA A 107 -14.64 2.71 2.74
CA ALA A 107 -13.42 1.92 2.67
C ALA A 107 -12.52 2.16 3.89
N MET A 108 -11.62 1.22 4.14
CA MET A 108 -10.49 1.42 5.05
C MET A 108 -9.27 1.82 4.23
N GLY A 109 -8.74 3.01 4.50
CA GLY A 109 -7.51 3.53 3.90
C GLY A 109 -6.28 3.00 4.64
N SER A 110 -5.37 2.40 3.87
CA SER A 110 -4.02 1.99 4.25
C SER A 110 -3.01 2.71 3.38
N GLY A 111 -1.80 2.88 3.88
CA GLY A 111 -0.67 3.45 3.13
C GLY A 111 -0.22 4.80 3.67
N PRO A 112 0.82 5.37 3.04
CA PRO A 112 1.54 6.52 3.59
C PRO A 112 0.75 7.83 3.51
N MET A 113 -0.29 7.92 2.67
CA MET A 113 -1.15 9.12 2.61
C MET A 113 -1.76 9.45 3.98
N ARG A 114 -1.93 8.44 4.85
CA ARG A 114 -2.41 8.61 6.22
C ARG A 114 -1.50 9.53 7.03
N ALA A 115 -0.20 9.52 6.77
CA ALA A 115 0.76 10.40 7.43
C ALA A 115 0.67 11.86 7.02
N ALA A 116 0.11 12.15 5.85
CA ALA A 116 -0.22 13.51 5.43
C ALA A 116 -1.63 13.94 5.86
N ALA A 117 -2.55 12.99 5.98
CA ALA A 117 -3.92 13.26 6.41
C ALA A 117 -4.02 13.46 7.94
N GLU A 118 -3.20 12.74 8.72
CA GLU A 118 -3.11 12.81 10.18
C GLU A 118 -4.46 12.74 10.94
N VAL A 119 -5.43 12.00 10.38
CA VAL A 119 -6.80 11.93 10.95
C VAL A 119 -6.92 11.00 12.17
N GLU A 120 -5.84 10.31 12.53
CA GLU A 120 -5.79 9.32 13.60
C GLU A 120 -4.94 9.83 14.77
N ASP A 121 -5.38 9.57 16.01
CA ASP A 121 -4.61 9.90 17.23
C ASP A 121 -3.19 9.31 17.24
N LEU A 122 -2.97 8.23 16.47
CA LEU A 122 -1.69 7.57 16.28
C LEU A 122 -0.56 8.55 15.92
N TYR A 123 -0.81 9.47 14.98
CA TYR A 123 0.21 10.41 14.48
C TYR A 123 0.62 11.43 15.55
N ARG A 124 -0.34 11.86 16.38
CA ARG A 124 -0.06 12.67 17.57
C ARG A 124 0.74 11.90 18.61
N VAL A 125 0.37 10.64 18.89
CA VAL A 125 1.04 9.80 19.90
C VAL A 125 2.49 9.48 19.50
N LEU A 126 2.74 9.22 18.22
CA LEU A 126 4.06 8.90 17.70
C LEU A 126 4.88 10.14 17.31
N ALA A 127 4.31 11.33 17.41
CA ALA A 127 4.93 12.60 17.04
C ALA A 127 5.53 12.58 15.62
N PHE A 128 4.74 12.07 14.67
CA PHE A 128 5.11 11.96 13.25
C PHE A 128 4.11 12.71 12.39
N GLY A 129 4.61 13.39 11.36
CA GLY A 129 3.82 14.04 10.33
C GLY A 129 4.59 14.14 9.02
N GLU A 130 3.88 14.15 7.90
CA GLU A 130 4.43 14.28 6.55
C GLU A 130 3.64 15.32 5.76
N SER A 131 4.31 16.11 4.93
CA SER A 131 3.71 17.22 4.16
C SER A 131 4.00 17.13 2.68
#